data_AF-A0A8S0FP85-F1
#
_entry.id   AF-A0A8S0FP85-F1
#
_cell.length_a   1.000
_cell.length_b   1.000
_cell.length_c   1.000
_cell.angle_alpha   90.00
_cell.angle_beta   90.00
_cell.angle_gamma   90.00
#
_symmetry.space_group_name_H-M   'P 1'
#
loop_
_entity.id
_entity.type
_entity.pdbx_description
1 polymer ?
#
loop_
_entity_poly.entity_id
_entity_poly.type
_entity_poly.pdbx_seq_one_letter_code
_entity_poly.pdbx_strand_id
1 'polypeptide(L)' 'MLGFEVDHERNLAARFGKSGFINKEGTRPAVVIPTNEELVIAQDASRLTA' A
#
# COMPACT_ATOMS: atom_id res chain seq x y z
N MET A 1 0.52 23.60 4.28
CA MET A 1 -0.17 22.33 3.95
C MET A 1 0.89 21.28 3.62
N LEU A 2 0.63 19.96 3.80
CA LEU A 2 1.66 18.89 3.77
C LEU A 2 2.08 18.37 2.37
N GLY A 3 1.52 18.92 1.28
CA GLY A 3 1.95 18.62 -0.11
C GLY A 3 1.37 17.35 -0.75
N PHE A 4 0.30 16.79 -0.20
CA PHE A 4 -0.41 15.64 -0.78
C PHE A 4 -1.50 16.08 -1.75
N GLU A 5 -1.54 15.46 -2.92
CA GLU A 5 -2.67 15.57 -3.85
C GLU A 5 -3.06 14.18 -4.37
N VAL A 6 -4.34 13.84 -4.27
CA VAL A 6 -4.86 12.55 -4.71
C VAL A 6 -5.22 12.59 -6.20
N ASP A 7 -4.83 11.55 -6.92
CA ASP A 7 -5.33 11.20 -8.25
C ASP A 7 -6.55 10.28 -8.08
N HIS A 8 -7.71 10.76 -8.53
CA HIS A 8 -8.98 10.07 -8.28
C HIS A 8 -9.10 8.74 -9.05
N GLU A 9 -8.61 8.69 -10.29
CA GLU A 9 -8.68 7.48 -11.12
C GLU A 9 -7.76 6.39 -10.55
N ARG A 10 -6.52 6.76 -10.20
CA ARG A 10 -5.57 5.83 -9.55
C ARG A 10 -6.10 5.33 -8.21
N ASN A 11 -6.73 6.20 -7.43
CA ASN A 11 -7.33 5.84 -6.15
C ASN A 11 -8.46 4.81 -6.31
N LEU A 12 -9.36 5.01 -7.30
CA LEU A 12 -10.42 4.04 -7.59
C LEU A 12 -9.85 2.71 -8.11
N ALA A 13 -8.81 2.76 -8.93
CA ALA A 13 -8.15 1.58 -9.48
C ALA A 13 -7.43 0.74 -8.41
N ALA A 14 -6.98 1.34 -7.30
CA ALA A 14 -6.28 0.66 -6.21
C ALA A 14 -7.19 -0.06 -5.21
N ARG A 15 -8.51 -0.15 -5.47
CA ARG A 15 -9.46 -0.88 -4.61
C ARG A 15 -9.42 -2.39 -4.86
N PHE A 16 -10.06 -3.16 -3.98
CA PHE A 16 -10.27 -4.61 -4.11
C PHE A 16 -8.96 -5.44 -4.15
N GLY A 17 -8.08 -5.18 -3.19
CA GLY A 17 -6.82 -5.94 -3.03
C GLY A 17 -5.70 -5.51 -3.98
N LYS A 18 -5.90 -4.45 -4.77
CA LYS A 18 -4.85 -3.85 -5.59
C LYS A 18 -3.96 -2.92 -4.77
N SER A 19 -2.72 -2.74 -5.21
CA SER A 19 -1.75 -1.82 -4.64
C SER A 19 -1.34 -0.77 -5.67
N GLY A 20 -0.83 0.37 -5.23
CA GLY A 20 -0.31 1.39 -6.14
C GLY A 20 -0.30 2.80 -5.57
N PHE A 21 0.38 3.70 -6.28
CA PHE A 21 0.37 5.13 -5.96
C PHE A 21 -0.98 5.75 -6.31
N ILE A 22 -1.52 6.53 -5.38
CA ILE A 22 -2.80 7.24 -5.52
C ILE A 22 -2.60 8.75 -5.55
N ASN A 23 -1.35 9.23 -5.56
CA ASN A 23 -1.04 10.64 -5.69
C ASN A 23 -0.86 11.07 -7.15
N LYS A 24 -1.04 12.36 -7.40
CA LYS A 24 -0.65 12.99 -8.68
C LYS A 24 0.87 12.99 -8.84
N GLU A 25 1.30 13.07 -10.09
CA GLU A 25 2.74 13.17 -10.41
C GLU A 25 3.34 14.47 -9.85
N GLY A 26 4.57 14.38 -9.34
CA GLY A 26 5.27 15.53 -8.76
C GLY A 26 4.81 15.95 -7.35
N THR A 27 3.77 15.32 -6.79
CA THR A 27 3.31 15.61 -5.42
C THR A 27 3.85 14.61 -4.41
N ARG A 28 3.64 14.88 -3.11
CA ARG A 28 4.08 13.96 -2.06
C ARG A 28 3.47 12.56 -2.28
N PRO A 29 4.29 11.48 -2.25
CA PRO A 29 3.80 10.13 -2.51
C PRO A 29 2.73 9.68 -1.52
N ALA A 30 1.69 9.03 -2.03
CA ALA A 30 0.67 8.33 -1.25
C ALA A 30 0.39 6.98 -1.92
N VAL A 31 0.40 5.89 -1.15
CA VAL A 31 0.37 4.52 -1.67
C VAL A 31 -0.65 3.67 -0.93
N VAL A 32 -1.37 2.82 -1.67
CA VAL A 32 -2.20 1.74 -1.12
C VAL A 32 -1.36 0.46 -1.09
N ILE A 33 -1.22 -0.15 0.09
CA ILE A 33 -0.58 -1.44 0.30
C ILE A 33 -1.59 -2.33 1.04
N PRO A 34 -2.13 -3.38 0.39
CA PRO A 34 -2.97 -4.36 1.07
C PRO A 34 -2.20 -5.01 2.24
N THR A 35 -2.87 -5.13 3.38
CA THR A 35 -2.33 -5.88 4.52
C THR A 35 -2.39 -7.38 4.24
N ASN A 36 -1.46 -8.14 4.83
CA ASN A 36 -1.49 -9.59 4.88
C ASN A 36 -0.81 -10.04 6.17
N GLU A 37 -1.57 -10.01 7.26
CA GLU A 37 -1.08 -10.30 8.61
C GLU A 37 -0.69 -11.77 8.74
N GLU A 38 -1.45 -12.67 8.11
CA GLU A 38 -1.19 -14.11 8.12
C GLU A 38 0.16 -14.45 7.49
N LEU A 39 0.54 -13.77 6.40
CA LEU A 39 1.85 -13.94 5.79
C LEU A 39 2.96 -13.48 6.74
N VAL A 40 2.79 -12.35 7.43
CA VAL A 40 3.79 -11.85 8.39
C VAL A 40 3.96 -12.84 9.54
N ILE A 41 2.86 -13.34 10.10
CA ILE A 41 2.86 -14.36 11.16
C ILE A 41 3.57 -15.64 10.67
N ALA A 42 3.25 -16.13 9.48
CA ALA A 42 3.86 -17.34 8.92
C ALA A 42 5.37 -17.17 8.70
N GLN A 43 5.79 -16.00 8.21
CA GLN A 43 7.19 -15.67 8.04
C GLN A 43 7.93 -15.56 9.37
N ASP A 44 7.32 -14.95 10.40
CA ASP A 44 7.89 -14.88 11.74
C ASP A 44 8.00 -16.28 12.37
N ALA A 45 6.96 -17.11 12.28
CA ALA A 45 6.99 -18.48 12.77
C ALA A 45 8.06 -19.33 12.07
N SER A 46 8.22 -19.16 10.74
CA SER A 46 9.27 -19.83 9.98
C SER A 46 10.67 -19.38 10.39
N ARG A 47 10.87 -18.10 10.76
CA ARG A 47 12.16 -17.59 11.25
C ARG A 47 12.53 -18.11 12.63
N LEU A 48 11.54 -18.40 13.48
CA LEU A 48 11.76 -18.91 14.84
C LEU A 48 12.00 -20.42 14.90
N THR A 49 11.73 -21.15 13.82
CA THR A 49 11.85 -22.62 13.74
C THR A 49 12.98 -23.11 12.82
N ALA A 50 13.72 -22.18 12.20
CA ALA A 50 14.94 -22.43 11.42
C ALA A 50 16.18 -22.38 12.33
#